data_AF-A0A917R3Q1-F1
#
_entry.id   AF-A0A917R3Q1-F1
#
_cell.length_a   1.000
_cell.length_b   1.000
_cell.length_c   1.000
_cell.angle_alpha   90.00
_cell.angle_beta   90.00
_cell.angle_gamma   90.00
#
_symmetry.space_group_name_H-M   'P 1'
#
loop_
_entity.id
_entity.type
_entity.pdbx_description
1 polymer ?
#
loop_
_entity_poly.entity_id
_entity_poly.type
_entity_poly.pdbx_seq_one_letter_code
_entity_poly.pdbx_strand_id
1 'polypeptide(L)'
;MHTALKITTFTAALAATFGTAYGVGNVLDPVVSDDKTTETAQHDSHATSTKNDEGGGGGSGTEEAGGHAAELPGGLQTSEGGYTLDLKTSRIEVGADTELSFAIVKDSTGRNVTAYQREHEKELHLIVASRDLTVYRHLHPTRAADGTWSIPVELPKAGGYRVFADFTPKGAAEGLTLGSDLAVSGPYKPAELPKAAPTAIVDDYKVTLNGELRPGTGSELKLNVTKDGKPVRNLQPYLGAYGHLVALRSGDLAYLHVHPNGEPGDGKTKSGPEVSFTATAPSKGAYRLFLDFKHEGKVRTAAFTVHAGGAPAAAEPTTAEPGADEHGSGGGHGH
;
A
#
# COMPACT_ATOMS: atom_id res chain seq x y z
N MET A 1 57.04 18.14 14.13
CA MET A 1 55.71 17.66 13.70
C MET A 1 55.80 16.16 13.42
N HIS A 2 55.12 15.32 14.19
CA HIS A 2 55.22 13.84 14.13
C HIS A 2 54.19 13.21 13.20
N THR A 3 54.09 13.70 11.97
CA THR A 3 53.06 13.26 11.02
C THR A 3 53.27 11.82 10.58
N ALA A 4 54.51 11.42 10.30
CA ALA A 4 54.83 10.05 9.91
C ALA A 4 54.51 9.03 11.03
N LEU A 5 54.85 9.35 12.28
CA LEU A 5 54.56 8.48 13.43
C LEU A 5 53.05 8.29 13.62
N LYS A 6 52.25 9.37 13.51
CA LYS A 6 50.79 9.30 13.64
C LYS A 6 50.14 8.45 12.56
N ILE A 7 50.62 8.55 11.31
CA ILE A 7 50.10 7.73 10.21
C ILE A 7 50.42 6.25 10.46
N THR A 8 51.66 5.92 10.82
CA THR A 8 52.06 4.53 11.11
C THR A 8 51.26 3.94 12.26
N THR A 9 51.06 4.68 13.36
CA THR A 9 50.25 4.21 14.49
C THR A 9 48.78 4.01 14.09
N PHE A 10 48.22 4.91 13.28
CA PHE A 10 46.84 4.80 12.82
C PHE A 10 46.64 3.59 11.88
N THR A 11 47.57 3.36 10.94
CA THR A 11 47.52 2.20 10.05
C THR A 11 47.68 0.88 10.82
N ALA A 12 48.55 0.84 11.83
CA ALA A 12 48.70 -0.34 12.69
C ALA A 12 47.44 -0.63 13.51
N ALA A 13 46.80 0.41 14.08
CA ALA A 13 45.55 0.27 14.81
C ALA A 13 44.40 -0.21 13.91
N LEU A 14 44.31 0.29 12.68
CA LEU A 14 43.35 -0.18 11.68
C LEU A 14 43.57 -1.64 11.31
N ALA A 15 44.80 -2.04 10.99
CA ALA A 15 45.12 -3.42 10.65
C ALA A 15 44.80 -4.39 11.79
N ALA A 16 45.09 -4.01 13.04
CA ALA A 16 44.73 -4.81 14.21
C ALA A 16 43.21 -4.94 14.36
N THR A 17 42.46 -3.85 14.19
CA THR A 17 41.00 -3.85 14.34
C THR A 17 40.34 -4.74 13.28
N PHE A 18 40.71 -4.57 12.01
CA PHE A 18 40.17 -5.39 10.91
C PHE A 18 40.62 -6.85 10.99
N GLY A 19 41.87 -7.12 11.38
CA GLY A 19 42.37 -8.48 11.59
C GLY A 19 41.64 -9.20 12.73
N THR A 20 41.33 -8.50 13.82
CA THR A 20 40.57 -9.07 14.94
C THR A 20 39.12 -9.34 14.54
N ALA A 21 38.47 -8.43 13.83
CA ALA A 21 37.12 -8.62 13.32
C ALA A 21 37.01 -9.81 12.34
N TYR A 22 37.98 -9.94 11.43
CA TYR A 22 38.07 -11.08 10.51
C TYR A 22 38.32 -12.41 11.25
N GLY A 23 39.17 -12.40 12.27
CA GLY A 23 39.42 -13.58 13.11
C GLY A 23 38.17 -14.05 13.86
N VAL A 24 37.42 -13.13 14.48
CA VAL A 24 36.17 -13.44 15.19
C VAL A 24 35.09 -13.92 14.23
N GLY A 25 34.98 -13.30 13.05
CA GLY A 25 34.02 -13.68 12.01
C GLY A 25 34.25 -15.08 11.42
N ASN A 26 35.47 -15.63 11.49
CA ASN A 26 35.77 -17.00 11.05
C ASN A 26 35.62 -18.06 12.15
N VAL A 27 35.50 -17.66 13.42
CA VAL A 27 35.33 -18.58 14.57
C VAL A 27 33.84 -18.79 14.89
N LEU A 28 32.98 -17.87 14.47
CA LEU A 28 31.54 -17.97 14.64
C LEU A 28 30.92 -18.46 13.33
N ASP A 29 30.59 -19.75 13.28
CA ASP A 29 29.79 -20.32 12.20
C ASP A 29 28.44 -19.58 12.13
N PRO A 30 27.96 -19.17 10.94
CA PRO A 30 26.63 -18.59 10.82
C PRO A 30 25.60 -19.63 11.22
N VAL A 31 24.71 -19.29 12.16
CA VAL A 31 23.56 -20.12 12.53
C VAL A 31 22.56 -20.08 11.38
N VAL A 32 22.80 -20.92 10.38
CA VAL A 32 21.82 -21.34 9.39
C VAL A 32 21.61 -22.82 9.64
N SER A 33 20.41 -23.15 10.11
CA SER A 33 19.99 -24.54 10.31
C SER A 33 20.17 -25.33 9.02
N ASP A 34 20.95 -26.41 9.10
CA ASP A 34 21.04 -27.43 8.07
C ASP A 34 19.65 -27.98 7.76
N ASP A 35 19.20 -27.84 6.51
CA ASP A 35 18.53 -28.95 5.86
C ASP A 35 19.17 -29.19 4.48
N LYS A 36 19.59 -30.44 4.28
CA LYS A 36 20.43 -30.89 3.18
C LYS A 36 19.66 -30.91 1.87
N THR A 37 20.18 -30.26 0.83
CA THR A 37 20.77 -30.91 -0.37
C THR A 37 20.93 -29.88 -1.47
N THR A 38 22.16 -29.59 -1.87
CA THR A 38 22.42 -29.06 -3.22
C THR A 38 23.83 -29.44 -3.64
N GLU A 39 23.88 -30.26 -4.70
CA GLU A 39 25.09 -30.54 -5.47
C GLU A 39 25.64 -29.26 -6.10
N THR A 40 26.97 -29.21 -6.18
CA THR A 40 27.80 -28.20 -6.83
C THR A 40 27.45 -28.03 -8.31
N ALA A 41 27.12 -26.80 -8.72
CA ALA A 41 27.08 -26.41 -10.13
C ALA A 41 28.28 -25.51 -10.45
N GLN A 42 29.15 -26.07 -11.29
CA GLN A 42 30.36 -25.50 -11.86
C GLN A 42 29.99 -24.52 -12.99
N HIS A 43 30.66 -23.37 -13.05
CA HIS A 43 30.54 -22.41 -14.15
C HIS A 43 31.38 -22.90 -15.34
N ASP A 44 30.75 -23.15 -16.49
CA ASP A 44 31.45 -23.28 -17.76
C ASP A 44 30.88 -22.37 -18.85
N SER A 45 31.83 -21.84 -19.61
CA SER A 45 31.74 -20.81 -20.65
C SER A 45 31.05 -21.27 -21.94
N HIS A 46 30.30 -20.36 -22.57
CA HIS A 46 29.74 -20.54 -23.90
C HIS A 46 30.80 -20.52 -25.00
N ALA A 47 30.91 -21.61 -25.75
CA ALA A 47 31.50 -21.65 -27.08
C ALA A 47 30.47 -22.18 -28.09
N THR A 48 30.48 -21.57 -29.27
CA THR A 48 29.59 -21.74 -30.41
C THR A 48 29.73 -23.08 -31.13
N SER A 49 28.62 -23.68 -31.58
CA SER A 49 28.60 -24.45 -32.83
C SER A 49 27.17 -24.64 -33.38
N THR A 50 26.99 -24.22 -34.62
CA THR A 50 25.88 -24.53 -35.55
C THR A 50 25.75 -26.02 -35.88
N LYS A 51 24.52 -26.53 -36.04
CA LYS A 51 24.10 -27.42 -37.15
C LYS A 51 22.59 -27.68 -37.15
N ASN A 52 22.04 -27.72 -38.37
CA ASN A 52 20.67 -28.09 -38.74
C ASN A 52 20.37 -29.57 -38.43
N ASP A 53 19.10 -29.91 -38.18
CA ASP A 53 18.36 -30.92 -38.96
C ASP A 53 16.86 -30.93 -38.59
N GLU A 54 16.01 -31.03 -39.61
CA GLU A 54 14.56 -31.25 -39.53
C GLU A 54 14.25 -32.74 -39.39
N GLY A 55 13.20 -33.09 -38.63
CA GLY A 55 12.48 -34.37 -38.82
C GLY A 55 11.87 -35.03 -37.58
N GLY A 56 10.61 -34.68 -37.28
CA GLY A 56 9.53 -35.63 -36.94
C GLY A 56 9.53 -36.41 -35.61
N GLY A 57 8.51 -36.11 -34.78
CA GLY A 57 7.69 -37.14 -34.12
C GLY A 57 7.72 -37.25 -32.58
N GLY A 58 6.53 -37.18 -31.97
CA GLY A 58 6.20 -37.92 -30.75
C GLY A 58 6.18 -37.10 -29.47
N GLY A 59 5.00 -37.01 -28.84
CA GLY A 59 4.75 -36.14 -27.70
C GLY A 59 5.43 -36.54 -26.38
N SER A 60 5.55 -35.55 -25.51
CA SER A 60 5.44 -35.70 -24.06
C SER A 60 5.35 -34.28 -23.49
N GLY A 61 4.26 -33.98 -22.80
CA GLY A 61 4.09 -32.70 -22.11
C GLY A 61 5.23 -32.47 -21.15
N THR A 62 5.99 -31.42 -21.41
CA THR A 62 6.80 -30.76 -20.40
C THR A 62 5.96 -29.59 -19.92
N GLU A 63 5.36 -29.77 -18.75
CA GLU A 63 4.91 -28.61 -17.98
C GLU A 63 6.18 -27.84 -17.61
N GLU A 64 6.43 -26.80 -18.40
CA GLU A 64 7.27 -25.68 -18.00
C GLU A 64 6.69 -25.18 -16.67
N ALA A 65 7.29 -25.63 -15.57
CA ALA A 65 7.17 -24.97 -14.27
C ALA A 65 7.89 -23.62 -14.38
N GLY A 66 7.31 -22.72 -15.17
CA GLY A 66 7.58 -21.30 -15.10
C GLY A 66 7.21 -20.89 -13.71
N GLY A 67 8.21 -20.78 -12.84
CA GLY A 67 8.04 -20.15 -11.54
C GLY A 67 7.50 -18.75 -11.80
N HIS A 68 6.19 -18.57 -11.67
CA HIS A 68 5.59 -17.26 -11.57
C HIS A 68 6.26 -16.62 -10.35
N ALA A 69 7.25 -15.77 -10.59
CA ALA A 69 7.77 -14.90 -9.56
C ALA A 69 6.56 -14.22 -8.95
N ALA A 70 6.38 -14.37 -7.64
CA ALA A 70 5.23 -13.80 -6.96
C ALA A 70 5.15 -12.31 -7.30
N GLU A 71 4.03 -11.89 -7.89
CA GLU A 71 3.79 -10.50 -8.24
C GLU A 71 3.95 -9.65 -6.98
N LEU A 72 4.89 -8.71 -7.02
CA LEU A 72 5.16 -7.85 -5.87
C LEU A 72 3.99 -6.89 -5.70
N PRO A 73 3.63 -6.54 -4.45
CA PRO A 73 2.61 -5.52 -4.24
C PRO A 73 3.03 -4.19 -4.89
N GLY A 74 2.06 -3.55 -5.52
CA GLY A 74 2.27 -2.27 -6.19
C GLY A 74 2.80 -1.19 -5.24
N GLY A 75 3.45 -0.20 -5.82
CA GLY A 75 3.83 1.02 -5.13
C GLY A 75 5.06 0.89 -4.26
N LEU A 76 5.70 -0.28 -4.14
CA LEU A 76 6.97 -0.44 -3.40
C LEU A 76 8.20 -0.04 -4.21
N GLN A 77 8.10 -0.09 -5.54
CA GLN A 77 9.21 0.22 -6.45
C GLN A 77 9.04 1.62 -7.05
N THR A 78 10.14 2.35 -7.17
CA THR A 78 10.17 3.61 -7.93
C THR A 78 10.21 3.37 -9.43
N SER A 79 10.73 2.20 -9.85
CA SER A 79 10.81 1.77 -11.24
C SER A 79 10.31 0.35 -11.41
N GLU A 80 9.42 0.14 -12.36
CA GLU A 80 8.82 -1.16 -12.71
C GLU A 80 8.31 -1.12 -14.15
N GLY A 81 8.32 -2.25 -14.86
CA GLY A 81 7.76 -2.33 -16.21
C GLY A 81 8.43 -1.42 -17.25
N GLY A 82 9.66 -0.96 -17.01
CA GLY A 82 10.37 0.01 -17.85
C GLY A 82 9.90 1.46 -17.69
N TYR A 83 9.21 1.76 -16.59
CA TYR A 83 8.78 3.09 -16.20
C TYR A 83 9.34 3.47 -14.83
N THR A 84 9.65 4.75 -14.64
CA THR A 84 10.15 5.30 -13.38
C THR A 84 9.31 6.49 -12.93
N LEU A 85 8.94 6.53 -11.65
CA LEU A 85 8.36 7.72 -11.01
C LEU A 85 9.47 8.68 -10.62
N ASP A 86 9.60 9.77 -11.38
CA ASP A 86 10.58 10.83 -11.17
C ASP A 86 9.94 11.98 -10.37
N LEU A 87 10.06 11.89 -9.04
CA LEU A 87 9.52 12.88 -8.11
C LEU A 87 10.41 14.13 -8.08
N LYS A 88 9.98 15.21 -8.73
CA LYS A 88 10.71 16.49 -8.79
C LYS A 88 10.68 17.24 -7.47
N THR A 89 9.53 17.19 -6.79
CA THR A 89 9.35 17.77 -5.45
C THR A 89 9.45 16.67 -4.40
N SER A 90 10.67 16.36 -3.97
CA SER A 90 10.93 15.29 -2.99
C SER A 90 10.99 15.77 -1.53
N ARG A 91 10.88 17.08 -1.31
CA ARG A 91 10.86 17.70 0.02
C ARG A 91 9.90 18.87 0.06
N ILE A 92 9.06 18.91 1.09
CA ILE A 92 8.20 20.06 1.40
C ILE A 92 8.30 20.40 2.91
N GLU A 93 7.77 21.56 3.30
CA GLU A 93 7.63 21.95 4.71
C GLU A 93 6.21 21.65 5.21
N VAL A 94 6.08 21.22 6.47
CA VAL A 94 4.77 20.95 7.08
C VAL A 94 3.85 22.17 7.02
N GLY A 95 2.60 21.97 6.62
CA GLY A 95 1.59 23.04 6.55
C GLY A 95 1.79 24.09 5.46
N ALA A 96 2.86 23.99 4.66
CA ALA A 96 3.06 24.86 3.52
C ALA A 96 2.19 24.39 2.35
N ASP A 97 1.49 25.32 1.70
CA ASP A 97 0.86 25.08 0.40
C ASP A 97 1.96 25.01 -0.67
N THR A 98 2.26 23.79 -1.12
CA THR A 98 3.38 23.51 -2.03
C THR A 98 2.87 22.80 -3.28
N GLU A 99 3.39 23.17 -4.44
CA GLU A 99 3.15 22.42 -5.67
C GLU A 99 3.99 21.14 -5.68
N LEU A 100 3.32 19.98 -5.62
CA LEU A 100 3.94 18.67 -5.78
C LEU A 100 4.07 18.36 -7.27
N SER A 101 5.31 18.35 -7.78
CA SER A 101 5.62 18.04 -9.17
C SER A 101 6.37 16.72 -9.35
N PHE A 102 6.03 15.97 -10.41
CA PHE A 102 6.66 14.71 -10.79
C PHE A 102 6.45 14.39 -12.29
N ALA A 103 7.12 13.35 -12.78
CA ALA A 103 6.85 12.78 -14.10
C ALA A 103 6.91 11.24 -14.03
N ILE A 104 6.25 10.57 -14.98
CA ILE A 104 6.53 9.17 -15.28
C ILE A 104 7.49 9.14 -16.46
N VAL A 105 8.66 8.54 -16.29
CA VAL A 105 9.70 8.46 -17.31
C VAL A 105 9.71 7.07 -17.91
N LYS A 106 9.80 6.94 -19.23
CA LYS A 106 10.00 5.66 -19.92
C LYS A 106 11.50 5.38 -20.02
N ASP A 107 11.97 4.38 -19.29
CA ASP A 107 13.40 4.11 -19.08
C ASP A 107 14.16 3.91 -20.39
N SER A 108 13.56 3.20 -21.35
CA SER A 108 14.19 2.92 -22.65
C SER A 108 14.45 4.15 -23.52
N THR A 109 13.83 5.28 -23.21
CA THR A 109 14.01 6.53 -23.97
C THR A 109 14.43 7.72 -23.12
N GLY A 110 14.33 7.62 -21.79
CA GLY A 110 14.51 8.73 -20.86
C GLY A 110 13.48 9.85 -20.99
N ARG A 111 12.41 9.66 -21.77
CA ARG A 111 11.38 10.67 -22.03
C ARG A 111 10.19 10.50 -21.09
N ASN A 112 9.56 11.61 -20.73
CA ASN A 112 8.29 11.61 -20.01
C ASN A 112 7.21 10.89 -20.83
N VAL A 113 6.38 10.11 -20.13
CA VAL A 113 5.18 9.52 -20.69
C VAL A 113 4.15 10.63 -20.90
N THR A 114 3.58 10.69 -22.10
CA THR A 114 2.58 11.71 -22.47
C THR A 114 1.27 11.12 -22.98
N ALA A 115 1.14 9.80 -22.98
CA ALA A 115 -0.04 9.09 -23.44
C ALA A 115 -0.44 8.03 -22.41
N TYR A 116 -1.62 8.21 -21.83
CA TYR A 116 -2.19 7.37 -20.78
C TYR A 116 -3.56 6.86 -21.22
N GLN A 117 -3.99 5.74 -20.65
CA GLN A 117 -5.38 5.30 -20.70
C GLN A 117 -6.13 6.01 -19.56
N ARG A 118 -7.43 6.26 -19.75
CA ARG A 118 -8.26 6.82 -18.69
C ARG A 118 -8.96 5.71 -17.94
N GLU A 119 -8.77 5.68 -16.64
CA GLU A 119 -9.44 4.80 -15.69
C GLU A 119 -10.10 5.67 -14.64
N HIS A 120 -11.34 5.36 -14.27
CA HIS A 120 -12.10 6.16 -13.30
C HIS A 120 -12.13 7.67 -13.64
N GLU A 121 -12.30 7.98 -14.93
CA GLU A 121 -12.32 9.35 -15.51
C GLU A 121 -10.99 10.12 -15.45
N LYS A 122 -9.91 9.50 -14.95
CA LYS A 122 -8.59 10.13 -14.78
C LYS A 122 -7.52 9.37 -15.55
N GLU A 123 -6.45 10.06 -15.92
CA GLU A 123 -5.27 9.45 -16.53
C GLU A 123 -4.32 8.87 -15.47
N LEU A 124 -4.41 9.36 -14.23
CA LEU A 124 -3.54 9.00 -13.12
C LEU A 124 -4.23 9.32 -11.79
N HIS A 125 -4.11 8.40 -10.82
CA HIS A 125 -4.43 8.64 -9.41
C HIS A 125 -3.14 8.82 -8.62
N LEU A 126 -3.08 9.88 -7.81
CA LEU A 126 -1.93 10.18 -6.98
C LEU A 126 -2.32 10.02 -5.51
N ILE A 127 -1.69 9.08 -4.82
CA ILE A 127 -1.89 8.88 -3.38
C ILE A 127 -0.67 9.42 -2.65
N VAL A 128 -0.89 10.16 -1.56
CA VAL A 128 0.18 10.58 -0.65
C VAL A 128 -0.19 10.13 0.75
N ALA A 129 0.63 9.25 1.34
CA ALA A 129 0.37 8.68 2.66
C ALA A 129 1.59 8.81 3.58
N SER A 130 1.36 9.17 4.85
CA SER A 130 2.44 9.16 5.86
C SER A 130 2.87 7.73 6.18
N ARG A 131 4.14 7.53 6.56
CA ARG A 131 4.66 6.20 6.94
C ARG A 131 3.94 5.58 8.13
N ASP A 132 3.36 6.39 9.01
CA ASP A 132 2.51 5.95 10.13
C ASP A 132 1.02 5.77 9.77
N LEU A 133 0.65 5.98 8.50
CA LEU A 133 -0.70 5.82 7.96
C LEU A 133 -1.78 6.69 8.65
N THR A 134 -1.37 7.78 9.31
CA THR A 134 -2.29 8.74 9.94
C THR A 134 -2.64 9.93 9.05
N VAL A 135 -1.92 10.15 7.95
CA VAL A 135 -2.22 11.17 6.94
C VAL A 135 -2.34 10.48 5.58
N TYR A 136 -3.40 10.83 4.85
CA TYR A 136 -3.71 10.33 3.51
C TYR A 136 -4.26 11.47 2.64
N ARG A 137 -3.92 11.45 1.36
CA ARG A 137 -4.49 12.29 0.31
C ARG A 137 -4.70 11.43 -0.93
N HIS A 138 -5.88 11.53 -1.53
CA HIS A 138 -6.18 11.02 -2.87
C HIS A 138 -6.34 12.23 -3.80
N LEU A 139 -5.40 12.37 -4.73
CA LEU A 139 -5.18 13.57 -5.53
C LEU A 139 -5.30 13.23 -7.02
N HIS A 140 -5.75 14.21 -7.79
CA HIS A 140 -5.84 14.13 -9.24
C HIS A 140 -5.03 15.28 -9.86
N PRO A 141 -3.72 15.07 -10.07
CA PRO A 141 -2.87 16.11 -10.63
C PRO A 141 -3.24 16.42 -12.08
N THR A 142 -2.80 17.57 -12.56
CA THR A 142 -2.91 17.95 -13.97
C THR A 142 -1.59 17.68 -14.67
N ARG A 143 -1.66 17.21 -15.93
CA ARG A 143 -0.48 16.97 -16.77
C ARG A 143 -0.28 18.09 -17.77
N ALA A 144 0.92 18.63 -17.85
CA ALA A 144 1.36 19.52 -18.91
C ALA A 144 1.69 18.75 -20.20
N ALA A 145 1.82 19.47 -21.33
CA ALA A 145 2.08 18.85 -22.63
C ALA A 145 3.41 18.07 -22.70
N ASP A 146 4.38 18.45 -21.88
CA ASP A 146 5.69 17.80 -21.74
C ASP A 146 5.67 16.52 -20.88
N GLY A 147 4.52 16.16 -20.31
CA GLY A 147 4.34 14.99 -19.45
C GLY A 147 4.62 15.23 -17.97
N THR A 148 4.96 16.47 -17.57
CA THR A 148 5.09 16.84 -16.17
C THR A 148 3.72 16.93 -15.51
N TRP A 149 3.59 16.38 -14.31
CA TRP A 149 2.40 16.44 -13.48
C TRP A 149 2.61 17.43 -12.32
N SER A 150 1.54 18.11 -11.92
CA SER A 150 1.56 19.07 -10.81
C SER A 150 0.22 19.09 -10.06
N ILE A 151 0.28 19.28 -8.75
CA ILE A 151 -0.90 19.60 -7.92
C ILE A 151 -0.49 20.38 -6.66
N PRO A 152 -1.26 21.39 -6.22
CA PRO A 152 -1.07 21.97 -4.89
C PRO A 152 -1.41 20.93 -3.81
N VAL A 153 -0.56 20.83 -2.80
CA VAL A 153 -0.77 19.93 -1.66
C VAL A 153 -0.32 20.61 -0.37
N GLU A 154 -1.13 20.42 0.68
CA GLU A 154 -0.79 20.76 2.05
C GLU A 154 -0.79 19.48 2.90
N LEU A 155 0.35 19.19 3.54
CA LEU A 155 0.51 18.06 4.44
C LEU A 155 0.62 18.56 5.89
N PRO A 156 -0.31 18.16 6.79
CA PRO A 156 -0.47 18.78 8.10
C PRO A 156 0.52 18.27 9.16
N LYS A 157 1.34 17.26 8.84
CA LYS A 157 2.31 16.67 9.76
C LYS A 157 3.66 16.52 9.08
N ALA A 158 4.73 16.78 9.84
CA ALA A 158 6.07 16.41 9.42
C ALA A 158 6.27 14.90 9.47
N GLY A 159 7.24 14.38 8.73
CA GLY A 159 7.59 12.95 8.70
C GLY A 159 7.92 12.43 7.32
N GLY A 160 8.14 11.11 7.23
CA GLY A 160 8.28 10.41 5.97
C GLY A 160 6.92 10.12 5.36
N TYR A 161 6.80 10.39 4.06
CA TYR A 161 5.63 10.07 3.25
C TYR A 161 6.03 9.20 2.08
N ARG A 162 5.05 8.48 1.54
CA ARG A 162 5.16 7.80 0.26
C ARG A 162 4.13 8.37 -0.70
N VAL A 163 4.58 8.70 -1.90
CA VAL A 163 3.77 9.12 -3.04
C VAL A 163 3.61 7.90 -3.95
N PHE A 164 2.38 7.61 -4.34
CA PHE A 164 2.04 6.53 -5.26
C PHE A 164 1.41 7.14 -6.51
N ALA A 165 1.94 6.79 -7.68
CA ALA A 165 1.33 7.09 -8.95
C ALA A 165 0.73 5.79 -9.50
N ASP A 166 -0.59 5.75 -9.60
CA ASP A 166 -1.36 4.65 -10.18
C ASP A 166 -1.86 5.06 -11.56
N PHE A 167 -1.41 4.36 -12.61
CA PHE A 167 -1.63 4.76 -13.99
C PHE A 167 -1.48 3.60 -14.97
N THR A 168 -2.10 3.75 -16.13
CA THR A 168 -1.95 2.81 -17.25
C THR A 168 -1.41 3.55 -18.48
N PRO A 169 -0.16 3.28 -18.93
CA PRO A 169 0.34 3.82 -20.19
C PRO A 169 -0.56 3.43 -21.37
N LYS A 170 -0.70 4.31 -22.36
CA LYS A 170 -1.48 3.98 -23.56
C LYS A 170 -0.88 2.78 -24.29
N GLY A 171 -1.69 1.72 -24.46
CA GLY A 171 -1.28 0.48 -25.14
C GLY A 171 -0.59 -0.53 -24.22
N ALA A 172 -0.42 -0.24 -22.93
CA ALA A 172 -0.10 -1.27 -21.94
C ALA A 172 -1.30 -2.18 -21.69
N ALA A 173 -1.04 -3.45 -21.40
CA ALA A 173 -2.08 -4.43 -21.08
C ALA A 173 -2.58 -4.28 -19.63
N GLU A 174 -1.70 -3.86 -18.73
CA GLU A 174 -1.93 -3.76 -17.28
C GLU A 174 -1.51 -2.38 -16.77
N GLY A 175 -2.15 -1.94 -15.70
CA GLY A 175 -1.79 -0.74 -14.96
C GLY A 175 -0.56 -0.95 -14.07
N LEU A 176 0.05 0.15 -13.62
CA LEU A 176 1.22 0.15 -12.77
C LEU A 176 0.97 1.09 -11.59
N THR A 177 1.46 0.69 -10.42
CA THR A 177 1.56 1.59 -9.27
C THR A 177 3.03 1.76 -8.90
N LEU A 178 3.59 2.94 -9.18
CA LEU A 178 4.96 3.28 -8.79
C LEU A 178 4.98 4.13 -7.53
N GLY A 179 6.02 3.98 -6.71
CA GLY A 179 6.13 4.71 -5.45
C GLY A 179 7.48 5.41 -5.26
N SER A 180 7.42 6.61 -4.68
CA SER A 180 8.61 7.39 -4.32
C SER A 180 8.44 8.03 -2.94
N ASP A 181 9.54 8.27 -2.25
CA ASP A 181 9.52 8.86 -0.92
C ASP A 181 9.49 10.39 -0.97
N LEU A 182 8.66 10.98 -0.11
CA LEU A 182 8.53 12.42 0.08
C LEU A 182 8.88 12.76 1.53
N ALA A 183 9.79 13.72 1.72
CA ALA A 183 10.16 14.20 3.05
C ALA A 183 9.36 15.47 3.41
N VAL A 184 8.56 15.41 4.47
CA VAL A 184 7.90 16.61 5.03
C VAL A 184 8.69 17.08 6.24
N SER A 185 9.32 18.24 6.11
CA SER A 185 10.22 18.80 7.11
C SER A 185 9.44 19.50 8.23
N GLY A 186 9.90 19.35 9.46
CA GLY A 186 9.30 19.95 10.66
C GLY A 186 9.44 19.05 11.89
N PRO A 187 8.91 19.45 13.06
CA PRO A 187 8.91 18.62 14.26
C PRO A 187 8.11 17.33 14.04
N TYR A 188 8.81 16.20 14.06
CA TYR A 188 8.21 14.89 13.80
C TYR A 188 8.10 14.06 15.08
N LYS A 189 6.87 13.65 15.39
CA LYS A 189 6.56 12.64 16.40
C LYS A 189 5.74 11.54 15.72
N PRO A 190 6.34 10.36 15.43
CA PRO A 190 5.62 9.24 14.84
C PRO A 190 4.39 8.88 15.68
N ALA A 191 3.26 8.63 15.01
CA ALA A 191 2.09 8.06 15.66
C ALA A 191 2.10 6.52 15.54
N GLU A 192 1.40 5.86 16.45
CA GLU A 192 1.07 4.45 16.27
C GLU A 192 -0.01 4.29 15.20
N LEU A 193 -0.03 3.13 14.53
CA LEU A 193 -1.12 2.77 13.64
C LEU A 193 -2.45 2.80 14.42
N PRO A 194 -3.51 3.46 13.91
CA PRO A 194 -4.82 3.43 14.56
C PRO A 194 -5.30 2.00 14.79
N LYS A 195 -5.89 1.73 15.97
CA LYS A 195 -6.39 0.39 16.31
C LYS A 195 -7.42 -0.11 15.30
N ALA A 196 -7.48 -1.43 15.13
CA ALA A 196 -8.46 -2.05 14.25
C ALA A 196 -9.88 -1.82 14.77
N ALA A 197 -10.77 -1.41 13.86
CA ALA A 197 -12.17 -1.19 14.15
C ALA A 197 -13.00 -1.42 12.87
N PRO A 198 -14.16 -2.09 12.94
CA PRO A 198 -15.04 -2.31 11.79
C PRO A 198 -15.85 -1.06 11.44
N THR A 199 -15.65 0.05 12.15
CA THR A 199 -16.42 1.28 11.98
C THR A 199 -15.48 2.48 11.98
N ALA A 200 -15.71 3.38 11.03
CA ALA A 200 -15.05 4.67 10.95
C ALA A 200 -16.10 5.79 11.00
N ILE A 201 -15.77 6.85 11.74
CA ILE A 201 -16.57 8.08 11.80
C ILE A 201 -15.83 9.16 11.02
N VAL A 202 -16.53 9.83 10.11
CA VAL A 202 -16.02 10.98 9.35
C VAL A 202 -17.14 12.01 9.23
N ASP A 203 -16.90 13.22 9.75
CA ASP A 203 -17.96 14.20 9.98
C ASP A 203 -19.15 13.57 10.77
N ASP A 204 -20.36 13.67 10.23
CA ASP A 204 -21.63 13.10 10.71
C ASP A 204 -21.95 11.71 10.10
N TYR A 205 -20.98 11.11 9.41
CA TYR A 205 -21.12 9.79 8.79
C TYR A 205 -20.49 8.70 9.64
N LYS A 206 -21.19 7.57 9.70
CA LYS A 206 -20.66 6.30 10.18
C LYS A 206 -20.59 5.33 9.01
N VAL A 207 -19.39 4.84 8.74
CA VAL A 207 -19.14 3.81 7.73
C VAL A 207 -18.78 2.51 8.43
N THR A 208 -19.54 1.44 8.18
CA THR A 208 -19.29 0.10 8.72
C THR A 208 -18.70 -0.79 7.64
N LEU A 209 -17.54 -1.38 7.90
CA LEU A 209 -16.89 -2.37 7.06
C LEU A 209 -17.35 -3.78 7.45
N ASN A 210 -17.88 -4.51 6.49
CA ASN A 210 -18.17 -5.94 6.57
C ASN A 210 -17.27 -6.72 5.60
N GLY A 211 -16.81 -7.89 6.02
CA GLY A 211 -15.84 -8.69 5.27
C GLY A 211 -14.45 -8.69 5.92
N GLU A 212 -13.60 -9.59 5.46
CA GLU A 212 -12.25 -9.79 6.01
C GLU A 212 -11.25 -9.88 4.86
N LEU A 213 -10.09 -9.23 5.00
CA LEU A 213 -8.99 -9.43 4.07
C LEU A 213 -8.34 -10.80 4.30
N ARG A 214 -8.23 -11.60 3.24
CA ARG A 214 -7.55 -12.89 3.27
C ARG A 214 -6.26 -12.84 2.44
N PRO A 215 -5.11 -13.25 3.01
CA PRO A 215 -3.87 -13.33 2.25
C PRO A 215 -4.01 -14.28 1.05
N GLY A 216 -3.60 -13.83 -0.13
CA GLY A 216 -3.59 -14.62 -1.37
C GLY A 216 -4.97 -14.96 -1.94
N THR A 217 -6.07 -14.41 -1.40
CA THR A 217 -7.43 -14.70 -1.89
C THR A 217 -8.24 -13.41 -2.00
N GLY A 218 -8.83 -13.19 -3.19
CA GLY A 218 -9.77 -12.10 -3.43
C GLY A 218 -10.93 -12.17 -2.45
N SER A 219 -11.06 -11.13 -1.64
CA SER A 219 -12.06 -11.04 -0.57
C SER A 219 -13.00 -9.88 -0.84
N GLU A 220 -14.31 -10.10 -0.70
CA GLU A 220 -15.28 -9.04 -0.82
C GLU A 220 -15.33 -8.20 0.47
N LEU A 221 -15.18 -6.89 0.31
CA LEU A 221 -15.32 -5.88 1.36
C LEU A 221 -16.54 -5.02 1.06
N LYS A 222 -17.46 -4.91 2.02
CA LYS A 222 -18.70 -4.13 1.90
C LYS A 222 -18.67 -2.99 2.90
N LEU A 223 -18.74 -1.76 2.40
CA LEU A 223 -18.75 -0.57 3.23
C LEU A 223 -20.13 0.07 3.21
N ASN A 224 -20.79 0.07 4.37
CA ASN A 224 -22.14 0.60 4.53
C ASN A 224 -22.09 2.01 5.10
N VAL A 225 -22.60 2.99 4.37
CA VAL A 225 -22.58 4.41 4.72
C VAL A 225 -23.91 4.83 5.34
N THR A 226 -23.83 5.34 6.57
CA THR A 226 -24.96 5.94 7.29
C THR A 226 -24.63 7.38 7.70
N LYS A 227 -25.65 8.22 7.76
CA LYS A 227 -25.58 9.60 8.25
C LYS A 227 -26.67 9.77 9.32
N ASP A 228 -26.31 10.21 10.52
CA ASP A 228 -27.25 10.34 11.65
C ASP A 228 -28.08 9.05 11.91
N GLY A 229 -27.44 7.88 11.75
CA GLY A 229 -28.08 6.57 11.91
C GLY A 229 -28.98 6.13 10.74
N LYS A 230 -29.17 6.95 9.70
CA LYS A 230 -29.98 6.61 8.52
C LYS A 230 -29.08 6.15 7.35
N PRO A 231 -29.47 5.09 6.60
CA PRO A 231 -28.69 4.67 5.44
C PRO A 231 -28.71 5.70 4.30
N VAL A 232 -27.54 6.03 3.77
CA VAL A 232 -27.37 6.97 2.64
C VAL A 232 -27.65 6.24 1.33
N ARG A 233 -28.73 6.58 0.61
CA ARG A 233 -29.15 5.86 -0.62
C ARG A 233 -28.92 6.63 -1.92
N ASN A 234 -28.25 7.75 -1.82
CA ASN A 234 -28.06 8.75 -2.86
C ASN A 234 -26.60 9.23 -2.90
N LEU A 235 -25.65 8.30 -2.72
CA LEU A 235 -24.24 8.57 -3.00
C LEU A 235 -24.11 9.09 -4.42
N GLN A 236 -23.28 10.12 -4.57
CA GLN A 236 -23.03 10.73 -5.87
C GLN A 236 -21.83 10.04 -6.52
N PRO A 237 -21.85 9.84 -7.85
CA PRO A 237 -20.65 9.44 -8.57
C PRO A 237 -19.50 10.41 -8.29
N TYR A 238 -18.33 9.83 -8.08
CA TYR A 238 -17.06 10.51 -8.00
C TYR A 238 -16.05 9.64 -8.74
N LEU A 239 -15.37 10.16 -9.77
CA LEU A 239 -14.40 9.40 -10.56
C LEU A 239 -15.00 8.10 -11.13
N GLY A 240 -16.20 8.18 -11.69
CA GLY A 240 -16.89 7.03 -12.28
C GLY A 240 -17.32 5.92 -11.29
N ALA A 241 -17.25 6.10 -9.97
CA ALA A 241 -17.73 5.12 -8.99
C ALA A 241 -18.53 5.77 -7.84
N TYR A 242 -19.25 4.96 -7.07
CA TYR A 242 -19.89 5.44 -5.82
C TYR A 242 -18.94 5.47 -4.62
N GLY A 243 -17.74 4.90 -4.76
CA GLY A 243 -16.63 5.07 -3.84
C GLY A 243 -15.32 4.50 -4.38
N HIS A 244 -14.21 4.94 -3.81
CA HIS A 244 -12.84 4.50 -4.14
C HIS A 244 -12.18 3.98 -2.89
N LEU A 245 -11.62 2.78 -2.95
CA LEU A 245 -10.98 2.15 -1.79
C LEU A 245 -9.50 1.93 -2.09
N VAL A 246 -8.65 2.60 -1.31
CA VAL A 246 -7.20 2.35 -1.28
C VAL A 246 -6.87 1.58 -0.02
N ALA A 247 -6.04 0.54 -0.13
CA ALA A 247 -5.58 -0.22 1.03
C ALA A 247 -4.05 -0.31 1.02
N LEU A 248 -3.43 0.07 2.14
CA LEU A 248 -1.97 0.11 2.30
C LEU A 248 -1.55 -0.78 3.47
N ARG A 249 -0.53 -1.62 3.25
CA ARG A 249 0.06 -2.44 4.32
C ARG A 249 0.81 -1.57 5.32
N SER A 250 0.61 -1.81 6.61
CA SER A 250 1.42 -1.16 7.64
C SER A 250 2.88 -1.62 7.56
N GLY A 251 3.82 -0.70 7.72
CA GLY A 251 5.26 -0.93 7.63
C GLY A 251 5.86 -0.42 6.32
N ASP A 252 5.55 -1.08 5.20
CA ASP A 252 6.12 -0.75 3.89
C ASP A 252 5.19 0.02 2.96
N LEU A 253 3.90 0.13 3.31
CA LEU A 253 2.85 0.77 2.52
C LEU A 253 2.66 0.11 1.15
N ALA A 254 2.85 -1.21 1.08
CA ALA A 254 2.46 -2.02 -0.07
C ALA A 254 1.00 -1.71 -0.47
N TYR A 255 0.82 -1.29 -1.73
CA TYR A 255 -0.48 -0.92 -2.27
C TYR A 255 -1.24 -2.17 -2.69
N LEU A 256 -2.51 -2.26 -2.28
CA LEU A 256 -3.36 -3.39 -2.63
C LEU A 256 -4.11 -3.13 -3.91
N HIS A 257 -4.19 -4.17 -4.74
CA HIS A 257 -5.09 -4.21 -5.87
C HIS A 257 -6.53 -4.27 -5.35
N VAL A 258 -7.34 -3.26 -5.68
CA VAL A 258 -8.75 -3.16 -5.25
C VAL A 258 -9.63 -2.84 -6.44
N HIS A 259 -10.68 -3.63 -6.64
CA HIS A 259 -11.66 -3.44 -7.70
C HIS A 259 -13.02 -3.06 -7.13
N PRO A 260 -13.70 -2.01 -7.62
CA PRO A 260 -15.11 -1.81 -7.31
C PRO A 260 -15.94 -2.91 -7.99
N ASN A 261 -16.93 -3.45 -7.28
CA ASN A 261 -17.80 -4.52 -7.82
C ASN A 261 -19.01 -3.97 -8.62
N GLY A 262 -19.00 -2.69 -9.01
CA GLY A 262 -20.10 -2.05 -9.73
C GLY A 262 -19.84 -0.57 -10.05
N GLU A 263 -20.56 -0.04 -11.03
CA GLU A 263 -20.40 1.33 -11.52
C GLU A 263 -21.74 2.07 -11.70
N PRO A 264 -21.77 3.41 -11.58
CA PRO A 264 -22.95 4.20 -11.83
C PRO A 264 -23.47 4.02 -13.27
N GLY A 265 -24.75 3.67 -13.41
CA GLY A 265 -25.41 3.57 -14.71
C GLY A 265 -25.40 2.17 -15.35
N ASP A 266 -24.79 1.16 -14.72
CA ASP A 266 -24.78 -0.24 -15.18
C ASP A 266 -26.15 -0.96 -15.06
N GLY A 267 -27.16 -0.29 -14.52
CA GLY A 267 -28.51 -0.81 -14.30
C GLY A 267 -28.67 -1.77 -13.10
N LYS A 268 -27.60 -2.05 -12.35
CA LYS A 268 -27.58 -3.01 -11.23
C LYS A 268 -27.08 -2.38 -9.93
N THR A 269 -26.08 -1.51 -10.02
CA THR A 269 -25.40 -0.88 -8.90
C THR A 269 -26.23 0.27 -8.36
N LYS A 270 -26.61 0.15 -7.09
CA LYS A 270 -27.37 1.17 -6.37
C LYS A 270 -26.43 2.25 -5.85
N SER A 271 -26.92 3.48 -5.74
CA SER A 271 -26.22 4.64 -5.16
C SER A 271 -26.11 4.57 -3.63
N GLY A 272 -25.74 3.42 -3.07
CA GLY A 272 -25.67 3.16 -1.63
C GLY A 272 -26.89 2.43 -1.04
N PRO A 273 -26.88 2.15 0.28
CA PRO A 273 -25.88 2.58 1.27
C PRO A 273 -24.61 1.75 1.27
N GLU A 274 -24.62 0.62 0.59
CA GLU A 274 -23.45 -0.25 0.45
C GLU A 274 -22.69 0.07 -0.83
N VAL A 275 -21.37 0.16 -0.70
CA VAL A 275 -20.42 0.05 -1.80
C VAL A 275 -19.52 -1.15 -1.54
N SER A 276 -19.24 -1.95 -2.57
CA SER A 276 -18.47 -3.18 -2.41
C SER A 276 -17.26 -3.22 -3.33
N PHE A 277 -16.22 -3.86 -2.81
CA PHE A 277 -14.92 -3.99 -3.47
C PHE A 277 -14.41 -5.41 -3.34
N THR A 278 -13.63 -5.86 -4.31
CA THR A 278 -12.81 -7.06 -4.20
C THR A 278 -11.36 -6.64 -3.96
N ALA A 279 -10.73 -7.18 -2.92
CA ALA A 279 -9.35 -6.88 -2.57
C ALA A 279 -8.60 -8.16 -2.21
N THR A 280 -7.34 -8.26 -2.63
CA THR A 280 -6.45 -9.38 -2.31
C THR A 280 -5.29 -8.87 -1.46
N ALA A 281 -5.15 -9.37 -0.23
CA ALA A 281 -4.00 -9.04 0.59
C ALA A 281 -2.80 -9.89 0.16
N PRO A 282 -1.61 -9.31 -0.07
CA PRO A 282 -0.43 -10.08 -0.48
C PRO A 282 0.15 -10.93 0.66
N SER A 283 -0.08 -10.54 1.91
CA SER A 283 0.42 -11.25 3.08
C SER A 283 -0.50 -11.07 4.29
N LYS A 284 -0.24 -11.85 5.35
CA LYS A 284 -0.74 -11.50 6.69
C LYS A 284 -0.16 -10.15 7.13
N GLY A 285 -0.90 -9.43 7.97
CA GLY A 285 -0.45 -8.14 8.52
C GLY A 285 -1.59 -7.16 8.75
N ALA A 286 -1.24 -5.99 9.29
CA ALA A 286 -2.18 -4.88 9.44
C ALA A 286 -2.22 -4.05 8.15
N TYR A 287 -3.42 -3.61 7.76
CA TYR A 287 -3.67 -2.77 6.60
C TYR A 287 -4.51 -1.57 6.99
N ARG A 288 -4.20 -0.41 6.43
CA ARG A 288 -5.03 0.80 6.54
C ARG A 288 -5.79 0.99 5.23
N LEU A 289 -7.12 0.99 5.34
CA LEU A 289 -8.05 1.18 4.24
C LEU A 289 -8.55 2.62 4.27
N PHE A 290 -8.70 3.24 3.11
CA PHE A 290 -9.21 4.59 2.91
C PHE A 290 -10.31 4.54 1.86
N LEU A 291 -11.55 4.74 2.29
CA LEU A 291 -12.72 4.84 1.42
C LEU A 291 -13.02 6.31 1.16
N ASP A 292 -12.88 6.74 -0.09
CA ASP A 292 -13.45 7.99 -0.56
C ASP A 292 -14.89 7.75 -1.03
N PHE A 293 -15.82 8.58 -0.57
CA PHE A 293 -17.21 8.59 -1.06
C PHE A 293 -17.72 10.03 -1.14
N LYS A 294 -18.70 10.26 -2.02
CA LYS A 294 -19.29 11.60 -2.23
C LYS A 294 -20.77 11.61 -1.84
N HIS A 295 -21.13 12.52 -0.95
CA HIS A 295 -22.52 12.79 -0.59
C HIS A 295 -22.69 14.28 -0.29
N GLU A 296 -23.80 14.86 -0.73
CA GLU A 296 -24.11 16.30 -0.57
C GLU A 296 -23.02 17.21 -1.15
N GLY A 297 -22.47 16.84 -2.31
CA GLY A 297 -21.46 17.62 -3.03
C GLY A 297 -20.04 17.53 -2.47
N LYS A 298 -19.85 16.93 -1.29
CA LYS A 298 -18.55 16.83 -0.59
C LYS A 298 -18.01 15.40 -0.65
N VAL A 299 -16.74 15.27 -1.02
CA VAL A 299 -15.97 14.02 -0.92
C VAL A 299 -15.46 13.88 0.52
N ARG A 300 -15.56 12.67 1.07
CA ARG A 300 -15.12 12.32 2.43
C ARG A 300 -14.30 11.05 2.38
N THR A 301 -13.32 10.94 3.26
CA THR A 301 -12.49 9.76 3.42
C THR A 301 -12.76 9.09 4.77
N ALA A 302 -13.33 7.90 4.77
CA ALA A 302 -13.43 7.04 5.95
C ALA A 302 -12.23 6.09 5.99
N ALA A 303 -11.60 5.89 7.16
CA ALA A 303 -10.37 5.13 7.24
C ALA A 303 -10.39 4.05 8.34
N PHE A 304 -10.03 2.82 7.97
CA PHE A 304 -10.11 1.62 8.80
C PHE A 304 -8.76 0.95 8.95
N THR A 305 -8.49 0.38 10.12
CA THR A 305 -7.38 -0.55 10.28
C THR A 305 -7.97 -1.95 10.37
N VAL A 306 -7.45 -2.87 9.57
CA VAL A 306 -7.86 -4.28 9.54
C VAL A 306 -6.64 -5.18 9.57
N HIS A 307 -6.84 -6.45 9.93
CA HIS A 307 -5.78 -7.45 9.90
C HIS A 307 -6.12 -8.52 8.87
N ALA A 308 -5.22 -8.78 7.93
CA ALA A 308 -5.38 -9.90 7.01
C ALA A 308 -4.88 -11.19 7.66
N GLY A 309 -5.71 -12.23 7.64
CA GLY A 309 -5.35 -13.57 8.09
C GLY A 309 -5.18 -13.74 9.62
N GLY A 310 -5.84 -12.88 10.41
CA GLY A 310 -5.98 -13.01 11.86
C GLY A 310 -7.41 -12.75 12.31
N ALA A 311 -7.81 -13.30 13.47
CA ALA A 311 -9.15 -13.06 14.03
C ALA A 311 -9.35 -11.58 14.36
N PRO A 312 -10.56 -11.01 14.21
CA PRO A 312 -10.84 -9.63 14.57
C PRO A 312 -10.48 -9.38 16.04
N ALA A 313 -9.96 -8.19 16.33
CA ALA A 313 -9.77 -7.74 17.71
C ALA A 313 -11.12 -7.88 18.43
N ALA A 314 -11.14 -8.70 19.48
CA ALA A 314 -12.32 -8.91 20.30
C ALA A 314 -12.87 -7.54 20.72
N ALA A 315 -14.16 -7.32 20.46
CA ALA A 315 -14.88 -6.22 21.09
C ALA A 315 -14.69 -6.37 22.61
N GLU A 316 -14.24 -5.30 23.27
CA GLU A 316 -14.18 -5.28 24.72
C GLU A 316 -15.56 -5.68 25.26
N PRO A 317 -15.66 -6.62 26.21
CA PRO A 317 -16.93 -6.95 26.80
C PRO A 317 -17.46 -5.69 27.49
N THR A 318 -18.59 -5.19 27.01
CA THR A 318 -19.37 -4.19 27.72
C THR A 318 -19.64 -4.73 29.12
N THR A 319 -19.02 -4.13 30.12
CA THR A 319 -19.35 -4.41 31.52
C THR A 319 -20.80 -4.00 31.72
N ALA A 320 -21.72 -4.96 31.63
CA ALA A 320 -23.09 -4.76 32.08
C ALA A 320 -23.04 -4.61 33.59
N GLU A 321 -23.32 -3.41 34.09
CA GLU A 321 -23.68 -3.20 35.49
C GLU A 321 -24.89 -4.09 35.80
N PRO A 322 -24.85 -4.89 36.90
CA PRO A 322 -26.04 -5.60 37.32
C PRO A 322 -27.07 -4.57 37.79
N GLY A 323 -28.21 -4.54 37.09
CA GLY A 323 -29.36 -3.74 37.45
C GLY A 323 -29.82 -4.04 38.87
N ALA A 324 -30.04 -2.98 39.64
CA ALA A 324 -30.78 -3.04 40.89
C ALA A 324 -32.26 -3.24 40.56
N ASP A 325 -32.74 -4.47 40.67
CA ASP A 325 -34.17 -4.77 40.70
C ASP A 325 -34.72 -4.41 42.10
N GLU A 326 -35.17 -3.17 42.26
CA GLU A 326 -36.12 -2.82 43.31
C GLU A 326 -37.55 -3.15 42.83
N HIS A 327 -38.02 -4.35 43.16
CA HIS A 327 -39.44 -4.65 43.17
C HIS A 327 -39.96 -4.69 44.62
N GLY A 328 -40.69 -3.65 44.98
CA GLY A 328 -41.46 -3.59 46.21
C GLY A 328 -42.78 -4.38 46.13
N SER A 329 -43.19 -4.84 47.32
CA SER A 329 -44.57 -5.08 47.80
C SER A 329 -44.89 -6.54 48.14
N GLY A 330 -45.21 -6.76 49.42
CA GLY A 330 -45.82 -7.98 49.95
C GLY A 330 -45.82 -7.97 51.47
N GLY A 331 -46.86 -7.39 52.09
CA GLY A 331 -46.98 -7.25 53.54
C GLY A 331 -47.24 -8.56 54.30
N GLY A 332 -47.16 -8.49 55.64
CA GLY A 332 -47.70 -9.52 56.53
C GLY A 332 -47.07 -9.61 57.92
N HIS A 333 -47.81 -9.07 58.90
CA HIS A 333 -47.97 -9.53 60.29
C HIS A 333 -46.84 -9.43 61.34
N GLY A 334 -47.20 -8.86 62.50
CA GLY A 334 -46.93 -9.53 63.78
C GLY A 334 -46.43 -8.66 64.94
N HIS A 335 -47.39 -8.27 65.81
CA HIS A 335 -47.28 -7.83 67.22
C HIS A 335 -46.75 -6.43 67.54
#